data_AF-A0A2E1I9Z8-F1
#
_entry.id   AF-A0A2E1I9Z8-F1
#
_cell.length_a   1.000
_cell.length_b   1.000
_cell.length_c   1.000
_cell.angle_alpha   90.00
_cell.angle_beta   90.00
_cell.angle_gamma   90.00
#
_symmetry.space_group_name_H-M   'P 1'
#
loop_
_entity.id
_entity.type
_entity.pdbx_description
1 polymer ?
#
loop_
_entity_poly.entity_id
_entity_poly.type
_entity_poly.pdbx_seq_one_letter_code
_entity_poly.pdbx_strand_id
1 'polypeptide(L)'
;MHRMLLWIFCLFFLLSVPFVSAEENVDLDDFSDENGGDDCPDIWGNSTVDRQGCLDSDGDGYSDPDVNWTIENGADAFPSRNDSWLDFDYDGFPNHFGLDDSDDCPYTPGHSKVILKGCSDIDRDYVPDLYDDDADGDGIRNEMERAASTGLNLFDPFSADSTPSDVDFDTIPDVLDDDNDNDGWPDEVEIERNSNHLDSEQTPLNQYFGFQTGIIYHGGFTFDDVYDEGEIEISLSWFMSVLTGELVIPIALVPVYVFFFVVRRRRFSTINTLIEIETDAIRLGEIEAEVNELVKNRTLKVYHGLVLRNAIELRENELSIRTSKSSKSSFDESE
;
A
#
# COMPACT_ATOMS: atom_id res chain seq x y z
N MET A 1 -116.74 -9.47 15.47
CA MET A 1 -115.87 -10.63 15.76
C MET A 1 -114.72 -10.82 14.75
N HIS A 2 -114.88 -10.50 13.45
CA HIS A 2 -113.82 -10.64 12.43
C HIS A 2 -112.56 -9.78 12.66
N ARG A 3 -112.68 -8.55 13.16
CA ARG A 3 -111.53 -7.68 13.44
C ARG A 3 -110.65 -8.18 14.60
N MET A 4 -111.23 -8.95 15.53
CA MET A 4 -110.49 -9.52 16.68
C MET A 4 -109.69 -10.76 16.26
N LEU A 5 -110.25 -11.61 15.40
CA LEU A 5 -109.54 -12.77 14.86
C LEU A 5 -108.32 -12.38 14.02
N LEU A 6 -108.40 -11.29 13.26
CA LEU A 6 -107.30 -10.80 12.44
C LEU A 6 -106.10 -10.30 13.28
N TRP A 7 -106.39 -9.68 14.43
CA TRP A 7 -105.34 -9.27 15.37
C TRP A 7 -104.70 -10.46 16.08
N ILE A 8 -105.49 -11.47 16.45
CA ILE A 8 -104.98 -12.70 17.06
C ILE A 8 -104.11 -13.47 16.06
N PHE A 9 -104.53 -13.56 14.79
CA PHE A 9 -103.72 -14.20 13.74
C PHE A 9 -102.42 -13.44 13.45
N CYS A 10 -102.46 -12.10 13.45
CA CYS A 10 -101.26 -11.27 13.27
C CYS A 10 -100.28 -11.39 14.45
N LEU A 11 -100.82 -11.47 15.68
CA LEU A 11 -100.00 -11.64 16.90
C LEU A 11 -99.37 -13.04 16.96
N PHE A 12 -100.09 -14.07 16.49
CA PHE A 12 -99.56 -15.43 16.37
C PHE A 12 -98.51 -15.55 15.25
N PHE A 13 -98.67 -14.79 14.16
CA PHE A 13 -97.69 -14.69 13.08
C PHE A 13 -96.42 -13.94 13.51
N LEU A 14 -96.55 -12.89 14.33
CA LEU A 14 -95.42 -12.19 14.95
C LEU A 14 -94.69 -13.03 16.01
N LEU A 15 -95.40 -13.92 16.71
CA LEU A 15 -94.82 -14.87 17.68
C LEU A 15 -94.19 -16.13 17.04
N SER A 16 -94.39 -16.35 15.74
CA SER A 16 -93.84 -17.51 15.00
C SER A 16 -92.71 -17.14 14.04
N VAL A 17 -92.25 -15.89 14.06
CA VAL A 17 -90.95 -15.55 13.46
C VAL A 17 -89.89 -16.22 14.32
N PRO A 18 -89.13 -17.21 13.81
CA PRO A 18 -87.95 -17.66 14.53
C PRO A 18 -87.06 -16.44 14.74
N PHE A 19 -86.70 -16.18 15.99
CA PHE A 19 -85.58 -15.28 16.29
C PHE A 19 -84.37 -15.92 15.61
N VAL A 20 -84.04 -15.47 14.40
CA VAL A 20 -82.69 -15.66 13.87
C VAL A 20 -81.81 -14.88 14.84
N SER A 21 -80.96 -15.61 15.57
CA SER A 21 -79.81 -14.99 16.23
C SER A 21 -79.10 -14.24 15.11
N ALA A 22 -79.02 -12.91 15.22
CA ALA A 22 -78.05 -12.22 14.40
C ALA A 22 -76.72 -12.86 14.79
N GLU A 23 -76.03 -13.47 13.82
CA GLU A 23 -74.64 -13.85 14.02
C GLU A 23 -73.94 -12.60 14.54
N GLU A 24 -73.40 -12.70 15.75
CA GLU A 24 -72.55 -11.65 16.31
C GLU A 24 -71.31 -11.64 15.44
N ASN A 25 -71.30 -10.68 14.51
CA ASN A 25 -70.21 -10.39 13.60
C ASN A 25 -70.18 -8.86 13.51
N VAL A 26 -69.27 -8.27 14.29
CA VAL A 26 -69.19 -6.83 14.54
C VAL A 26 -68.61 -6.07 13.35
N ASP A 27 -67.67 -6.66 12.63
CA ASP A 27 -66.92 -6.04 11.53
C ASP A 27 -67.43 -6.40 10.12
N LEU A 28 -68.41 -7.31 10.05
CA LEU A 28 -69.12 -7.80 8.87
C LEU A 28 -68.23 -8.57 7.88
N ASP A 29 -67.25 -9.32 8.39
CA ASP A 29 -66.50 -10.29 7.60
C ASP A 29 -67.26 -11.62 7.40
N ASP A 30 -66.63 -12.67 6.88
CA ASP A 30 -67.26 -13.99 6.70
C ASP A 30 -67.05 -14.94 7.90
N PHE A 31 -66.48 -14.44 9.00
CA PHE A 31 -66.17 -15.18 10.22
C PHE A 31 -67.13 -14.77 11.35
N SER A 32 -67.28 -15.62 12.37
CA SER A 32 -68.25 -15.39 13.44
C SER A 32 -67.56 -15.15 14.77
N ASP A 33 -67.92 -14.06 15.47
CA ASP A 33 -67.38 -13.73 16.80
C ASP A 33 -67.79 -14.77 17.85
N GLU A 34 -68.81 -15.59 17.55
CA GLU A 34 -69.29 -16.64 18.44
C GLU A 34 -68.24 -17.74 18.67
N ASN A 35 -68.02 -18.08 19.95
CA ASN A 35 -67.11 -19.15 20.40
C ASN A 35 -65.64 -18.98 19.98
N GLY A 36 -65.21 -17.76 19.65
CA GLY A 36 -63.85 -17.49 19.15
C GLY A 36 -63.65 -18.02 17.73
N GLY A 37 -64.67 -17.89 16.89
CA GLY A 37 -64.57 -18.18 15.46
C GLY A 37 -63.89 -17.08 14.65
N ASP A 38 -63.71 -15.91 15.23
CA ASP A 38 -62.90 -14.81 14.71
C ASP A 38 -61.92 -14.35 15.80
N ASP A 39 -60.64 -14.31 15.43
CA ASP A 39 -59.52 -13.88 16.27
C ASP A 39 -59.33 -12.35 16.24
N CYS A 40 -59.99 -11.65 15.30
CA CYS A 40 -60.01 -10.19 15.14
C CYS A 40 -61.42 -9.55 15.07
N PRO A 41 -62.30 -9.71 16.10
CA PRO A 41 -63.73 -9.33 16.03
C PRO A 41 -64.07 -7.88 15.66
N ASP A 42 -63.12 -6.95 15.81
CA ASP A 42 -63.33 -5.52 15.55
C ASP A 42 -62.73 -5.09 14.19
N ILE A 43 -62.04 -5.99 13.46
CA ILE A 43 -61.24 -5.67 12.28
C ILE A 43 -61.47 -6.71 11.19
N TRP A 44 -62.15 -6.28 10.12
CA TRP A 44 -62.42 -7.12 8.96
C TRP A 44 -61.14 -7.77 8.44
N GLY A 45 -61.20 -9.08 8.20
CA GLY A 45 -60.11 -9.83 7.59
C GLY A 45 -60.52 -11.12 6.89
N ASN A 46 -59.52 -11.82 6.39
CA ASN A 46 -59.65 -12.96 5.47
C ASN A 46 -58.61 -14.06 5.70
N SER A 47 -57.78 -13.95 6.74
CA SER A 47 -56.85 -15.01 7.13
C SER A 47 -57.60 -16.28 7.54
N THR A 48 -57.01 -17.44 7.24
CA THR A 48 -57.62 -18.76 7.46
C THR A 48 -56.69 -19.77 8.13
N VAL A 49 -55.40 -19.49 8.29
CA VAL A 49 -54.40 -20.48 8.73
C VAL A 49 -53.90 -20.25 10.15
N ASP A 50 -53.53 -19.02 10.51
CA ASP A 50 -53.00 -18.68 11.83
C ASP A 50 -54.07 -18.06 12.74
N ARG A 51 -54.53 -16.84 12.43
CA ARG A 51 -55.55 -16.10 13.14
C ARG A 51 -56.74 -15.87 12.23
N GLN A 52 -57.78 -16.64 12.46
CA GLN A 52 -58.95 -16.68 11.59
C GLN A 52 -59.71 -15.35 11.66
N GLY A 53 -60.09 -14.77 10.51
CA GLY A 53 -60.82 -13.49 10.44
C GLY A 53 -59.95 -12.24 10.60
N CYS A 54 -58.65 -12.38 10.87
CA CYS A 54 -57.72 -11.25 10.85
C CYS A 54 -57.32 -10.83 9.42
N LEU A 55 -56.90 -9.57 9.27
CA LEU A 55 -56.46 -9.00 7.98
C LEU A 55 -55.32 -9.84 7.38
N ASP A 56 -55.48 -10.24 6.12
CA ASP A 56 -54.47 -10.93 5.30
C ASP A 56 -54.41 -10.20 3.95
N SER A 57 -53.42 -9.33 3.81
CA SER A 57 -53.33 -8.36 2.72
C SER A 57 -53.04 -8.98 1.36
N ASP A 58 -52.36 -10.12 1.31
CA ASP A 58 -51.94 -10.76 0.06
C ASP A 58 -52.69 -12.08 -0.27
N GLY A 59 -53.42 -12.62 0.70
CA GLY A 59 -54.32 -13.74 0.55
C GLY A 59 -53.63 -15.11 0.56
N ASP A 60 -52.45 -15.25 1.19
CA ASP A 60 -51.80 -16.56 1.36
C ASP A 60 -52.38 -17.41 2.50
N GLY A 61 -53.26 -16.80 3.30
CA GLY A 61 -53.98 -17.41 4.41
C GLY A 61 -53.38 -17.13 5.78
N TYR A 62 -52.23 -16.45 5.88
CA TYR A 62 -51.64 -15.98 7.13
C TYR A 62 -51.96 -14.50 7.37
N SER A 63 -52.17 -14.12 8.63
CA SER A 63 -52.59 -12.77 8.98
C SER A 63 -51.43 -11.77 9.05
N ASP A 64 -51.66 -10.54 8.58
CA ASP A 64 -50.76 -9.40 8.71
C ASP A 64 -50.36 -9.15 10.18
N PRO A 65 -49.12 -8.73 10.46
CA PRO A 65 -48.68 -8.43 11.82
C PRO A 65 -49.38 -7.20 12.37
N ASP A 66 -49.76 -7.25 13.64
CA ASP A 66 -50.35 -6.13 14.37
C ASP A 66 -49.70 -5.89 15.74
N VAL A 67 -50.32 -5.03 16.56
CA VAL A 67 -49.78 -4.63 17.88
C VAL A 67 -49.72 -5.80 18.88
N ASN A 68 -50.55 -6.82 18.69
CA ASN A 68 -50.74 -7.94 19.60
C ASN A 68 -50.17 -9.26 19.06
N TRP A 69 -50.02 -9.39 17.75
CA TRP A 69 -49.47 -10.55 17.06
C TRP A 69 -48.42 -10.09 16.05
N THR A 70 -47.17 -10.17 16.44
CA THR A 70 -46.05 -9.76 15.59
C THR A 70 -45.53 -10.95 14.77
N ILE A 71 -44.58 -10.69 13.88
CA ILE A 71 -43.87 -11.75 13.12
C ILE A 71 -43.26 -12.79 14.08
N GLU A 72 -42.75 -12.35 15.25
CA GLU A 72 -42.24 -13.26 16.29
C GLU A 72 -43.30 -14.20 16.88
N ASN A 73 -44.58 -13.86 16.76
CA ASN A 73 -45.70 -14.69 17.20
C ASN A 73 -46.20 -15.63 16.10
N GLY A 74 -45.69 -15.50 14.87
CA GLY A 74 -46.09 -16.29 13.70
C GLY A 74 -47.08 -15.57 12.78
N ALA A 75 -47.19 -14.24 12.88
CA ALA A 75 -47.84 -13.43 11.85
C ALA A 75 -47.08 -13.53 10.52
N ASP A 76 -47.74 -13.17 9.43
CA ASP A 76 -47.12 -13.11 8.12
C ASP A 76 -45.92 -12.13 8.10
N ALA A 77 -44.73 -12.65 7.82
CA ALA A 77 -43.51 -11.85 7.68
C ALA A 77 -43.50 -10.99 6.41
N PHE A 78 -44.27 -11.36 5.38
CA PHE A 78 -44.32 -10.68 4.10
C PHE A 78 -45.77 -10.36 3.63
N PRO A 79 -46.50 -9.42 4.27
CA PRO A 79 -47.91 -9.04 3.99
C PRO A 79 -48.27 -8.54 2.58
N SER A 80 -47.33 -8.59 1.64
CA SER A 80 -47.50 -8.17 0.25
C SER A 80 -47.12 -9.26 -0.74
N ARG A 81 -46.80 -10.46 -0.25
CA ARG A 81 -46.23 -11.58 -0.97
C ARG A 81 -46.98 -12.87 -0.66
N ASN A 82 -47.93 -13.17 -1.53
CA ASN A 82 -48.74 -14.38 -1.37
C ASN A 82 -47.99 -15.73 -1.56
N ASP A 83 -46.68 -15.69 -1.78
CA ASP A 83 -45.84 -16.85 -2.02
C ASP A 83 -45.03 -17.28 -0.77
N SER A 84 -44.99 -16.48 0.29
CA SER A 84 -44.31 -16.83 1.54
C SER A 84 -44.71 -15.96 2.73
N TRP A 85 -44.91 -16.60 3.88
CA TRP A 85 -45.19 -15.96 5.16
C TRP A 85 -44.10 -16.12 6.24
N LEU A 86 -43.06 -16.92 5.98
CA LEU A 86 -42.05 -17.33 6.98
C LEU A 86 -40.74 -16.58 6.82
N ASP A 87 -40.28 -15.99 7.93
CA ASP A 87 -38.94 -15.42 8.14
C ASP A 87 -38.47 -15.77 9.57
N PHE A 88 -37.55 -16.72 9.70
CA PHE A 88 -37.17 -17.34 10.97
C PHE A 88 -36.13 -16.53 11.76
N ASP A 89 -35.25 -15.80 11.07
CA ASP A 89 -34.20 -14.98 11.68
C ASP A 89 -34.42 -13.47 11.47
N TYR A 90 -35.51 -13.10 10.80
CA TYR A 90 -36.02 -11.74 10.66
C TYR A 90 -35.10 -10.84 9.82
N ASP A 91 -34.42 -11.42 8.85
CA ASP A 91 -33.49 -10.72 7.96
C ASP A 91 -34.15 -10.20 6.67
N GLY A 92 -35.42 -10.55 6.47
CA GLY A 92 -36.24 -10.14 5.32
C GLY A 92 -36.09 -11.05 4.10
N PHE A 93 -35.50 -12.24 4.24
CA PHE A 93 -35.49 -13.27 3.21
C PHE A 93 -36.47 -14.41 3.56
N PRO A 94 -37.35 -14.82 2.62
CA PRO A 94 -38.35 -15.84 2.91
C PRO A 94 -37.74 -17.23 3.11
N ASN A 95 -38.21 -18.02 4.07
CA ASN A 95 -37.75 -19.41 4.24
C ASN A 95 -38.63 -20.44 3.48
N HIS A 96 -39.46 -19.99 2.53
CA HIS A 96 -40.33 -20.88 1.75
C HIS A 96 -39.55 -21.65 0.68
N PHE A 97 -39.59 -22.99 0.77
CA PHE A 97 -38.87 -23.86 -0.15
C PHE A 97 -39.32 -23.70 -1.61
N GLY A 98 -38.37 -23.45 -2.50
CA GLY A 98 -38.61 -23.37 -3.95
C GLY A 98 -38.82 -21.96 -4.49
N LEU A 99 -38.73 -20.93 -3.63
CA LEU A 99 -38.56 -19.55 -4.08
C LEU A 99 -37.12 -19.31 -4.50
N ASP A 100 -36.93 -18.55 -5.58
CA ASP A 100 -35.60 -18.17 -6.06
C ASP A 100 -34.90 -17.24 -5.07
N ASP A 101 -35.65 -16.48 -4.27
CA ASP A 101 -35.19 -15.59 -3.21
C ASP A 101 -35.35 -16.17 -1.81
N SER A 102 -35.55 -17.49 -1.72
CA SER A 102 -35.49 -18.17 -0.43
C SER A 102 -34.16 -17.92 0.25
N ASP A 103 -34.22 -17.73 1.56
CA ASP A 103 -33.06 -17.64 2.44
C ASP A 103 -32.29 -18.97 2.48
N ASP A 104 -31.00 -18.89 2.18
CA ASP A 104 -30.03 -19.98 2.19
C ASP A 104 -29.40 -20.17 3.59
N CYS A 105 -29.58 -19.22 4.51
CA CYS A 105 -29.13 -19.24 5.90
C CYS A 105 -30.27 -19.07 6.93
N PRO A 106 -31.28 -19.98 7.01
CA PRO A 106 -32.57 -19.79 7.72
C PRO A 106 -32.58 -19.50 9.23
N TYR A 107 -31.42 -19.45 9.86
CA TYR A 107 -31.27 -19.29 11.31
C TYR A 107 -30.16 -18.29 11.67
N THR A 108 -29.56 -17.62 10.69
CA THR A 108 -28.48 -16.66 10.88
C THR A 108 -28.77 -15.45 10.02
N PRO A 109 -29.15 -14.32 10.63
CA PRO A 109 -29.61 -13.17 9.85
C PRO A 109 -28.48 -12.65 8.95
N GLY A 110 -28.83 -12.33 7.71
CA GLY A 110 -27.89 -11.89 6.70
C GLY A 110 -28.43 -10.87 5.72
N HIS A 111 -27.56 -10.43 4.81
CA HIS A 111 -27.88 -9.38 3.82
C HIS A 111 -27.44 -9.72 2.39
N SER A 112 -26.77 -10.84 2.19
CA SER A 112 -26.29 -11.29 0.88
C SER A 112 -27.43 -11.48 -0.11
N LYS A 113 -27.18 -11.14 -1.40
CA LYS A 113 -28.18 -11.23 -2.48
C LYS A 113 -27.67 -11.86 -3.76
N VAL A 114 -26.35 -11.91 -3.96
CA VAL A 114 -25.74 -12.40 -5.20
C VAL A 114 -25.76 -13.92 -5.24
N ILE A 115 -25.26 -14.55 -4.18
CA ILE A 115 -25.24 -16.00 -3.94
C ILE A 115 -25.49 -16.23 -2.45
N LEU A 116 -26.02 -17.40 -2.09
CA LEU A 116 -26.41 -17.74 -0.73
C LEU A 116 -27.20 -16.60 -0.06
N LYS A 117 -28.46 -16.38 -0.47
CA LYS A 117 -29.26 -15.23 -0.02
C LYS A 117 -29.57 -15.32 1.47
N GLY A 118 -29.67 -14.18 2.17
CA GLY A 118 -29.95 -14.15 3.61
C GLY A 118 -28.79 -14.64 4.49
N CYS A 119 -27.59 -14.79 3.92
CA CYS A 119 -26.39 -15.13 4.66
C CYS A 119 -25.59 -13.88 5.08
N SER A 120 -24.68 -14.07 6.04
CA SER A 120 -23.77 -13.04 6.56
C SER A 120 -23.05 -12.31 5.41
N ASP A 121 -23.11 -10.99 5.45
CA ASP A 121 -22.59 -10.03 4.47
C ASP A 121 -22.28 -8.75 5.27
N ILE A 122 -21.04 -8.70 5.79
CA ILE A 122 -20.65 -7.74 6.83
C ILE A 122 -20.42 -6.33 6.27
N ASP A 123 -19.88 -6.20 5.05
CA ASP A 123 -19.66 -4.92 4.37
C ASP A 123 -20.85 -4.42 3.54
N ARG A 124 -21.82 -5.31 3.27
CA ARG A 124 -23.09 -5.06 2.56
C ARG A 124 -22.90 -4.81 1.07
N ASP A 125 -21.91 -5.44 0.45
CA ASP A 125 -21.73 -5.42 -1.00
C ASP A 125 -22.64 -6.43 -1.75
N TYR A 126 -23.40 -7.24 -1.00
CA TYR A 126 -24.31 -8.31 -1.42
C TYR A 126 -23.68 -9.68 -1.68
N VAL A 127 -22.37 -9.80 -1.53
CA VAL A 127 -21.64 -11.07 -1.54
C VAL A 127 -21.62 -11.60 -0.09
N PRO A 128 -21.89 -12.89 0.13
CA PRO A 128 -21.81 -13.45 1.47
C PRO A 128 -20.34 -13.59 1.89
N ASP A 129 -20.03 -13.35 3.17
CA ASP A 129 -18.66 -13.40 3.76
C ASP A 129 -17.88 -14.68 3.40
N LEU A 130 -18.58 -15.80 3.20
CA LEU A 130 -17.96 -17.08 2.83
C LEU A 130 -17.33 -17.09 1.43
N TYR A 131 -17.85 -16.27 0.53
CA TYR A 131 -17.43 -16.16 -0.87
C TYR A 131 -16.91 -14.76 -1.20
N ASP A 132 -16.77 -13.92 -0.20
CA ASP A 132 -16.16 -12.61 -0.35
C ASP A 132 -14.64 -12.70 -0.17
N ASP A 133 -13.93 -12.07 -1.09
CA ASP A 133 -12.48 -11.96 -1.04
C ASP A 133 -12.04 -10.81 -0.11
N ASP A 134 -12.91 -9.84 0.18
CA ASP A 134 -12.72 -8.69 1.08
C ASP A 134 -13.98 -8.53 1.93
N ALA A 135 -14.14 -9.39 2.94
CA ALA A 135 -15.45 -9.56 3.58
C ALA A 135 -15.88 -8.30 4.33
N ASP A 136 -14.96 -7.59 4.97
CA ASP A 136 -15.27 -6.37 5.73
C ASP A 136 -15.18 -5.07 4.91
N GLY A 137 -14.80 -5.16 3.64
CA GLY A 137 -14.83 -4.07 2.68
C GLY A 137 -13.84 -2.95 3.01
N ASP A 138 -12.74 -3.28 3.69
CA ASP A 138 -11.72 -2.32 4.08
C ASP A 138 -10.70 -2.01 2.97
N GLY A 139 -10.78 -2.77 1.86
CA GLY A 139 -9.95 -2.62 0.67
C GLY A 139 -8.78 -3.60 0.60
N ILE A 140 -8.54 -4.40 1.64
CA ILE A 140 -7.52 -5.43 1.66
C ILE A 140 -8.18 -6.81 1.64
N ARG A 141 -7.73 -7.66 0.72
CA ARG A 141 -8.28 -9.02 0.63
C ARG A 141 -8.05 -9.80 1.93
N ASN A 142 -9.02 -10.62 2.30
CA ASN A 142 -9.01 -11.56 3.41
C ASN A 142 -7.74 -12.41 3.48
N GLU A 143 -7.19 -12.79 2.31
CA GLU A 143 -5.92 -13.54 2.23
C GLU A 143 -4.69 -12.69 2.56
N MET A 144 -4.69 -11.41 2.16
CA MET A 144 -3.59 -10.48 2.34
C MET A 144 -3.46 -10.05 3.79
N GLU A 145 -4.55 -9.79 4.50
CA GLU A 145 -4.52 -9.52 5.95
C GLU A 145 -3.95 -10.70 6.75
N ARG A 146 -4.38 -11.92 6.40
CA ARG A 146 -3.83 -13.14 7.01
C ARG A 146 -2.35 -13.33 6.69
N ALA A 147 -1.90 -12.91 5.51
CA ALA A 147 -0.50 -12.99 5.12
C ALA A 147 0.36 -11.90 5.78
N ALA A 148 -0.19 -10.69 5.95
CA ALA A 148 0.43 -9.57 6.66
C ALA A 148 0.51 -9.82 8.18
N SER A 149 -0.35 -10.70 8.70
CA SER A 149 -0.34 -11.10 10.09
C SER A 149 0.97 -11.76 10.50
N THR A 150 1.49 -11.32 11.65
CA THR A 150 2.72 -11.84 12.27
C THR A 150 2.41 -12.48 13.63
N GLY A 151 3.42 -13.02 14.31
CA GLY A 151 3.25 -13.52 15.68
C GLY A 151 2.92 -12.44 16.72
N LEU A 152 2.96 -11.15 16.35
CA LEU A 152 2.72 -10.02 17.25
C LEU A 152 1.48 -9.20 16.87
N ASN A 153 1.22 -9.05 15.57
CA ASN A 153 0.07 -8.32 15.03
C ASN A 153 -0.76 -9.31 14.20
N LEU A 154 -2.02 -9.50 14.58
CA LEU A 154 -2.97 -10.34 13.86
C LEU A 154 -4.02 -9.40 13.26
N PHE A 155 -4.26 -9.54 11.96
CA PHE A 155 -5.31 -8.84 11.24
C PHE A 155 -6.50 -9.79 11.08
N ASP A 156 -7.71 -9.30 11.38
CA ASP A 156 -8.95 -10.05 11.39
C ASP A 156 -9.79 -9.72 10.14
N PRO A 157 -9.92 -10.65 9.18
CA PRO A 157 -10.59 -10.41 7.89
C PRO A 157 -12.09 -10.13 7.91
N PHE A 158 -12.66 -9.97 9.09
CA PHE A 158 -14.08 -9.72 9.29
C PHE A 158 -14.28 -8.48 10.17
N SER A 159 -13.31 -7.56 10.16
CA SER A 159 -13.30 -6.36 10.99
C SER A 159 -12.47 -5.26 10.31
N ALA A 160 -13.15 -4.34 9.63
CA ALA A 160 -12.53 -3.19 8.94
C ALA A 160 -11.72 -2.23 9.84
N ASP A 161 -11.80 -2.36 11.17
CA ASP A 161 -10.89 -1.68 12.11
C ASP A 161 -9.51 -2.37 12.22
N SER A 162 -9.33 -3.53 11.58
CA SER A 162 -8.19 -4.43 11.68
C SER A 162 -7.42 -4.55 10.35
N THR A 163 -7.25 -3.43 9.67
CA THR A 163 -6.55 -3.36 8.38
C THR A 163 -5.02 -3.17 8.55
N PRO A 164 -4.18 -3.87 7.79
CA PRO A 164 -2.76 -3.54 7.67
C PRO A 164 -2.55 -2.18 6.98
N SER A 165 -1.32 -1.64 7.07
CA SER A 165 -0.96 -0.44 6.32
C SER A 165 -0.79 -0.78 4.84
N ASP A 166 -1.28 0.10 3.97
CA ASP A 166 -1.20 0.05 2.51
C ASP A 166 -1.11 1.52 2.06
N VAL A 167 0.10 1.98 1.74
CA VAL A 167 0.39 3.41 1.51
C VAL A 167 -0.09 3.90 0.16
N ASP A 168 0.03 3.09 -0.88
CA ASP A 168 -0.36 3.44 -2.25
C ASP A 168 -1.79 3.00 -2.61
N PHE A 169 -2.43 2.20 -1.74
CA PHE A 169 -3.78 1.66 -1.87
C PHE A 169 -3.94 0.71 -3.07
N ASP A 170 -2.90 -0.07 -3.38
CA ASP A 170 -2.94 -1.06 -4.47
C ASP A 170 -3.50 -2.44 -4.05
N THR A 171 -3.97 -2.57 -2.81
CA THR A 171 -4.50 -3.77 -2.14
C THR A 171 -3.43 -4.74 -1.61
N ILE A 172 -2.15 -4.41 -1.73
CA ILE A 172 -1.03 -5.18 -1.20
C ILE A 172 -0.52 -4.47 0.07
N PRO A 173 -0.65 -5.11 1.25
CA PRO A 173 -0.13 -4.50 2.48
C PRO A 173 1.36 -4.20 2.43
N ASP A 174 1.80 -3.10 3.04
CA ASP A 174 3.19 -2.61 3.01
C ASP A 174 4.22 -3.67 3.41
N VAL A 175 3.83 -4.60 4.29
CA VAL A 175 4.72 -5.67 4.79
C VAL A 175 4.93 -6.81 3.79
N LEU A 176 4.11 -6.87 2.74
CA LEU A 176 4.13 -7.86 1.66
C LEU A 176 4.48 -7.24 0.30
N ASP A 177 4.40 -5.93 0.19
CA ASP A 177 4.70 -5.18 -1.00
C ASP A 177 6.21 -4.89 -1.11
N ASP A 178 6.71 -4.91 -2.34
CA ASP A 178 8.12 -4.67 -2.66
C ASP A 178 8.39 -3.18 -2.99
N ASP A 179 7.35 -2.37 -3.22
CA ASP A 179 7.40 -0.94 -3.58
C ASP A 179 6.19 -0.19 -2.98
N ASN A 180 6.26 0.19 -1.69
CA ASN A 180 5.10 0.64 -0.91
C ASN A 180 4.46 1.96 -1.37
N ASP A 181 5.16 2.77 -2.15
CA ASP A 181 4.62 4.02 -2.68
C ASP A 181 4.47 4.04 -4.21
N ASN A 182 4.87 2.94 -4.86
CA ASN A 182 4.67 2.64 -6.28
C ASN A 182 5.25 3.73 -7.19
N ASP A 183 6.35 4.33 -6.76
CA ASP A 183 7.12 5.28 -7.55
C ASP A 183 8.06 4.59 -8.57
N GLY A 184 8.11 3.25 -8.52
CA GLY A 184 8.91 2.40 -9.38
C GLY A 184 10.26 2.03 -8.79
N TRP A 185 10.58 2.47 -7.57
CA TRP A 185 11.77 2.07 -6.83
C TRP A 185 11.43 1.05 -5.75
N PRO A 186 12.06 -0.14 -5.77
CA PRO A 186 11.85 -1.12 -4.71
C PRO A 186 12.31 -0.59 -3.34
N ASP A 187 11.53 -0.88 -2.30
CA ASP A 187 11.77 -0.46 -0.91
C ASP A 187 13.18 -0.84 -0.43
N GLU A 188 13.67 -2.03 -0.81
CA GLU A 188 15.02 -2.49 -0.43
C GLU A 188 16.10 -1.52 -0.93
N VAL A 189 15.95 -1.01 -2.16
CA VAL A 189 16.88 -0.05 -2.76
C VAL A 189 16.75 1.28 -2.06
N GLU A 190 15.54 1.75 -1.85
CA GLU A 190 15.26 3.03 -1.20
C GLU A 190 15.79 3.11 0.23
N ILE A 191 15.54 2.06 1.02
CA ILE A 191 16.04 1.92 2.39
C ILE A 191 17.57 1.85 2.39
N GLU A 192 18.20 1.11 1.46
CA GLU A 192 19.67 1.08 1.31
C GLU A 192 20.22 2.49 1.04
N ARG A 193 19.48 3.29 0.27
CA ARG A 193 19.84 4.66 -0.12
C ARG A 193 19.33 5.74 0.81
N ASN A 194 18.64 5.36 1.88
CA ASN A 194 18.08 6.26 2.86
C ASN A 194 17.14 7.31 2.22
N SER A 195 16.45 6.95 1.12
CA SER A 195 15.23 7.63 0.67
C SER A 195 14.02 7.11 1.46
N ASN A 196 12.88 7.77 1.29
CA ASN A 196 11.67 7.46 2.05
C ASN A 196 10.74 6.64 1.17
N HIS A 197 10.70 5.33 1.40
CA HIS A 197 9.90 4.36 0.65
C HIS A 197 8.39 4.43 0.87
N LEU A 198 7.91 5.51 1.47
CA LEU A 198 6.49 5.74 1.75
C LEU A 198 6.05 7.10 1.15
N ASP A 199 6.89 7.72 0.32
CA ASP A 199 6.68 9.04 -0.26
C ASP A 199 7.09 9.00 -1.73
N SER A 200 6.09 8.79 -2.59
CA SER A 200 6.29 8.63 -4.03
C SER A 200 6.85 9.85 -4.76
N GLU A 201 6.95 11.00 -4.10
CA GLU A 201 7.66 12.16 -4.63
C GLU A 201 9.17 12.13 -4.32
N GLN A 202 9.66 11.14 -3.54
CA GLN A 202 11.01 11.09 -2.99
C GLN A 202 11.86 9.86 -3.39
N THR A 203 12.02 9.64 -4.68
CA THR A 203 12.99 8.66 -5.23
C THR A 203 14.47 8.85 -4.79
N PRO A 204 15.31 7.81 -4.95
CA PRO A 204 16.77 7.91 -4.85
C PRO A 204 17.40 8.94 -5.79
N LEU A 205 16.78 9.27 -6.92
CA LEU A 205 17.33 10.25 -7.86
C LEU A 205 17.21 11.69 -7.37
N ASN A 206 16.17 12.02 -6.58
CA ASN A 206 15.85 13.39 -6.20
C ASN A 206 16.01 13.71 -4.70
N GLN A 207 16.25 12.70 -3.85
CA GLN A 207 16.38 12.85 -2.39
C GLN A 207 17.46 13.87 -1.96
N TYR A 208 18.50 14.07 -2.77
CA TYR A 208 19.54 15.06 -2.50
C TYR A 208 19.18 16.40 -3.12
N PHE A 209 18.96 17.40 -2.26
CA PHE A 209 18.66 18.79 -2.64
C PHE A 209 17.29 19.02 -3.30
N GLY A 210 16.44 17.99 -3.42
CA GLY A 210 15.08 18.12 -3.96
C GLY A 210 15.04 18.38 -5.47
N PHE A 211 16.09 18.00 -6.19
CA PHE A 211 16.11 18.00 -7.65
C PHE A 211 16.76 16.71 -8.14
N GLN A 212 16.36 16.26 -9.33
CA GLN A 212 16.90 15.04 -9.93
C GLN A 212 18.42 15.16 -10.17
N THR A 213 19.18 14.28 -9.52
CA THR A 213 20.64 14.27 -9.52
C THR A 213 21.25 13.21 -10.43
N GLY A 214 20.43 12.37 -11.06
CA GLY A 214 20.90 11.25 -11.86
C GLY A 214 20.02 10.86 -13.03
N ILE A 215 20.56 9.95 -13.82
CA ILE A 215 19.95 9.32 -14.99
C ILE A 215 20.24 7.82 -14.96
N ILE A 216 19.38 7.05 -15.60
CA ILE A 216 19.51 5.60 -15.75
C ILE A 216 19.84 5.28 -17.20
N TYR A 217 20.69 4.27 -17.41
CA TYR A 217 21.17 3.86 -18.72
C TYR A 217 20.79 2.40 -19.02
N HIS A 218 19.84 2.25 -19.95
CA HIS A 218 19.29 0.98 -20.42
C HIS A 218 20.17 0.25 -21.46
N GLY A 219 21.16 0.94 -22.05
CA GLY A 219 21.98 0.38 -23.12
C GLY A 219 21.89 1.14 -24.46
N GLY A 220 22.92 1.00 -25.29
CA GLY A 220 22.99 1.71 -26.57
C GLY A 220 23.14 3.23 -26.40
N PHE A 221 22.08 3.98 -26.72
CA PHE A 221 22.02 5.45 -26.58
C PHE A 221 20.74 5.91 -25.87
N THR A 222 20.08 5.02 -25.12
CA THR A 222 18.85 5.34 -24.38
C THR A 222 19.17 5.65 -22.92
N PHE A 223 18.51 6.70 -22.42
CA PHE A 223 18.62 7.19 -21.05
C PHE A 223 17.25 7.69 -20.64
N ASP A 224 16.81 7.31 -19.45
CA ASP A 224 15.64 7.90 -18.79
C ASP A 224 15.87 7.97 -17.27
N ASP A 225 14.77 8.16 -16.54
CA ASP A 225 14.69 8.29 -15.09
C ASP A 225 13.93 7.15 -14.41
N VAL A 226 13.58 6.11 -15.17
CA VAL A 226 12.83 4.95 -14.72
C VAL A 226 13.80 3.88 -14.23
N TYR A 227 13.55 3.39 -13.02
CA TYR A 227 14.34 2.32 -12.45
C TYR A 227 14.05 0.98 -13.13
N ASP A 228 15.11 0.24 -13.46
CA ASP A 228 15.03 -1.13 -13.93
C ASP A 228 16.21 -1.94 -13.36
N GLU A 229 15.93 -3.19 -13.00
CA GLU A 229 16.90 -4.05 -12.33
C GLU A 229 18.02 -4.44 -13.30
N GLY A 230 19.27 -4.20 -12.87
CA GLY A 230 20.46 -4.58 -13.63
C GLY A 230 20.96 -3.53 -14.64
N GLU A 231 20.33 -2.36 -14.67
CA GLU A 231 20.79 -1.22 -15.47
C GLU A 231 21.78 -0.32 -14.71
N ILE A 232 22.41 0.61 -15.44
CA ILE A 232 23.44 1.47 -14.87
C ILE A 232 22.83 2.81 -14.47
N GLU A 233 22.66 3.00 -13.16
CA GLU A 233 22.33 4.28 -12.56
C GLU A 233 23.59 5.17 -12.46
N ILE A 234 23.48 6.44 -12.90
CA ILE A 234 24.49 7.47 -12.68
C ILE A 234 23.82 8.62 -11.93
N SER A 235 23.83 8.55 -10.59
CA SER A 235 23.21 9.54 -9.71
C SER A 235 24.10 9.93 -8.54
N LEU A 236 23.71 10.99 -7.81
CA LEU A 236 24.36 11.34 -6.56
C LEU A 236 24.09 10.30 -5.47
N SER A 237 22.89 9.71 -5.42
CA SER A 237 22.55 8.64 -4.48
C SER A 237 23.43 7.41 -4.66
N TRP A 238 23.61 6.96 -5.90
CA TRP A 238 24.53 5.88 -6.22
C TRP A 238 25.96 6.20 -5.86
N PHE A 239 26.41 7.41 -6.13
CA PHE A 239 27.76 7.82 -5.74
C PHE A 239 27.94 7.83 -4.22
N MET A 240 26.95 8.31 -3.47
CA MET A 240 27.00 8.37 -2.01
C MET A 240 27.00 6.95 -1.40
N SER A 241 26.16 6.03 -1.88
CA SER A 241 26.12 4.65 -1.40
C SER A 241 27.47 3.94 -1.60
N VAL A 242 28.07 4.10 -2.79
CA VAL A 242 29.39 3.58 -3.13
C VAL A 242 30.46 4.18 -2.22
N LEU A 243 30.45 5.49 -1.97
CA LEU A 243 31.42 6.13 -1.08
C LEU A 243 31.32 5.67 0.38
N THR A 244 30.10 5.43 0.87
CA THR A 244 29.87 4.94 2.24
C THR A 244 30.24 3.47 2.44
N GLY A 245 30.49 2.74 1.36
CA GLY A 245 30.97 1.36 1.42
C GLY A 245 32.32 1.23 2.15
N GLU A 246 32.45 0.19 2.98
CA GLU A 246 33.53 0.01 3.97
C GLU A 246 34.97 0.07 3.39
N LEU A 247 35.17 -0.14 2.09
CA LEU A 247 36.49 -0.22 1.44
C LEU A 247 36.67 0.68 0.21
N VAL A 248 35.69 1.50 -0.15
CA VAL A 248 35.75 2.26 -1.42
C VAL A 248 36.69 3.46 -1.33
N ILE A 249 36.66 4.22 -0.24
CA ILE A 249 37.54 5.39 -0.05
C ILE A 249 39.04 5.00 -0.12
N PRO A 250 39.52 3.96 0.59
CA PRO A 250 40.91 3.51 0.46
C PRO A 250 41.28 3.09 -0.96
N ILE A 251 40.41 2.35 -1.66
CA ILE A 251 40.65 1.88 -3.03
C ILE A 251 40.69 3.05 -4.02
N ALA A 252 39.75 4.00 -3.92
CA ALA A 252 39.70 5.18 -4.76
C ALA A 252 40.91 6.10 -4.55
N LEU A 253 41.49 6.13 -3.35
CA LEU A 253 42.69 6.90 -3.06
C LEU A 253 43.96 6.30 -3.68
N VAL A 254 44.05 4.99 -3.92
CA VAL A 254 45.26 4.33 -4.44
C VAL A 254 45.70 4.91 -5.81
N PRO A 255 44.83 5.00 -6.84
CA PRO A 255 45.20 5.62 -8.12
C PRO A 255 45.65 7.06 -7.98
N VAL A 256 44.99 7.84 -7.10
CA VAL A 256 45.34 9.24 -6.82
C VAL A 256 46.74 9.33 -6.20
N TYR A 257 47.03 8.49 -5.20
CA TYR A 257 48.36 8.40 -4.58
C TYR A 257 49.43 7.97 -5.59
N VAL A 258 49.14 6.96 -6.44
CA VAL A 258 50.05 6.50 -7.49
C VAL A 258 50.30 7.60 -8.53
N PHE A 259 49.27 8.33 -8.95
CA PHE A 259 49.40 9.47 -9.87
C PHE A 259 50.36 10.53 -9.31
N PHE A 260 50.10 10.99 -8.08
CA PHE A 260 50.98 11.98 -7.43
C PHE A 260 52.39 11.43 -7.20
N PHE A 261 52.53 10.14 -6.89
CA PHE A 261 53.82 9.47 -6.77
C PHE A 261 54.59 9.49 -8.10
N VAL A 262 53.94 9.13 -9.22
CA VAL A 262 54.54 9.12 -10.56
C VAL A 262 54.91 10.53 -11.01
N VAL A 263 54.02 11.51 -10.85
CA VAL A 263 54.29 12.92 -11.20
C VAL A 263 55.50 13.44 -10.43
N ARG A 264 55.56 13.18 -9.12
CA ARG A 264 56.69 13.59 -8.28
C ARG A 264 58.00 12.88 -8.67
N ARG A 265 57.94 11.59 -8.99
CA ARG A 265 59.12 10.81 -9.42
C ARG A 265 59.65 11.28 -10.77
N ARG A 266 58.75 11.56 -11.73
CA ARG A 266 59.12 12.12 -13.04
C ARG A 266 59.80 13.47 -12.87
N ARG A 267 59.22 14.39 -12.08
CA ARG A 267 59.81 15.70 -11.80
C ARG A 267 61.21 15.59 -11.21
N PHE A 268 61.40 14.75 -10.19
CA PHE A 268 62.73 14.51 -9.61
C PHE A 268 63.73 14.00 -10.66
N SER A 269 63.33 13.01 -11.46
CA SER A 269 64.20 12.45 -12.51
C SER A 269 64.57 13.50 -13.55
N THR A 270 63.62 14.32 -13.99
CA THR A 270 63.87 15.40 -14.97
C THR A 270 64.90 16.40 -14.44
N ILE A 271 64.74 16.86 -13.20
CA ILE A 271 65.69 17.82 -12.60
C ILE A 271 67.07 17.17 -12.43
N ASN A 272 67.13 15.91 -11.99
CA ASN A 272 68.39 15.19 -11.87
C ASN A 272 69.11 15.07 -13.23
N THR A 273 68.38 14.75 -14.30
CA THR A 273 68.96 14.70 -15.65
C THR A 273 69.41 16.07 -16.15
N LEU A 274 68.71 17.15 -15.79
CA LEU A 274 69.13 18.51 -16.14
C LEU A 274 70.47 18.85 -15.47
N ILE A 275 70.63 18.53 -14.19
CA ILE A 275 71.88 18.76 -13.43
C ILE A 275 73.05 17.98 -14.04
N GLU A 276 72.85 16.72 -14.43
CA GLU A 276 73.91 15.87 -15.00
C GLU A 276 74.43 16.39 -16.36
N ILE A 277 73.54 16.92 -17.19
CA ILE A 277 73.88 17.37 -18.55
C ILE A 277 74.41 18.80 -18.54
N GLU A 278 74.00 19.62 -17.58
CA GLU A 278 74.35 21.04 -17.53
C GLU A 278 75.87 21.25 -17.41
N THR A 279 76.36 22.26 -18.14
CA THR A 279 77.80 22.60 -18.20
C THR A 279 78.12 24.01 -17.71
N ASP A 280 77.09 24.84 -17.49
CA ASP A 280 77.23 26.21 -17.01
C ASP A 280 76.92 26.30 -15.50
N ALA A 281 77.81 26.95 -14.75
CA ALA A 281 77.67 27.17 -13.31
C ALA A 281 76.55 28.17 -12.98
N ILE A 282 76.28 29.16 -13.84
CA ILE A 282 75.20 30.13 -13.60
C ILE A 282 73.84 29.43 -13.69
N ARG A 283 73.69 28.55 -14.68
CA ARG A 283 72.47 27.78 -14.90
C ARG A 283 72.21 26.76 -13.79
N LEU A 284 73.25 26.18 -13.20
CA LEU A 284 73.15 25.31 -12.01
C LEU A 284 72.56 26.05 -10.79
N GLY A 285 72.96 27.30 -10.55
CA GLY A 285 72.39 28.14 -9.50
C GLY A 285 70.91 28.49 -9.73
N GLU A 286 70.50 28.68 -10.98
CA GLU A 286 69.07 28.86 -11.33
C GLU A 286 68.25 27.59 -11.04
N ILE A 287 68.80 26.41 -11.36
CA ILE A 287 68.17 25.12 -11.05
C ILE A 287 68.05 24.92 -9.53
N GLU A 288 69.05 25.34 -8.73
CA GLU A 288 68.96 25.29 -7.27
C GLU A 288 67.80 26.15 -6.72
N ALA A 289 67.64 27.37 -7.25
CA ALA A 289 66.54 28.24 -6.89
C ALA A 289 65.17 27.61 -7.26
N GLU A 290 65.08 26.97 -8.42
CA GLU A 290 63.88 26.23 -8.85
C GLU A 290 63.56 25.06 -7.90
N VAL A 291 64.57 24.26 -7.53
CA VAL A 291 64.40 23.14 -6.58
C VAL A 291 63.88 23.63 -5.23
N ASN A 292 64.42 24.74 -4.72
CA ASN A 292 63.96 25.33 -3.45
C ASN A 292 62.49 25.77 -3.51
N GLU A 293 62.07 26.40 -4.60
CA GLU A 293 60.68 26.81 -4.78
C GLU A 293 59.74 25.60 -4.93
N LEU A 294 60.18 24.53 -5.60
CA LEU A 294 59.42 23.29 -5.73
C LEU A 294 59.22 22.57 -4.38
N VAL A 295 60.23 22.58 -3.50
CA VAL A 295 60.12 22.05 -2.13
C VAL A 295 59.18 22.91 -1.29
N LYS A 296 59.30 24.24 -1.37
CA LYS A 296 58.44 25.20 -0.66
C LYS A 296 56.96 25.03 -1.03
N ASN A 297 56.67 24.84 -2.32
CA ASN A 297 55.31 24.60 -2.82
C ASN A 297 54.83 23.14 -2.63
N ARG A 298 55.58 22.30 -1.89
CA ARG A 298 55.27 20.87 -1.60
C ARG A 298 55.10 19.99 -2.84
N THR A 299 55.60 20.46 -3.98
CA THR A 299 55.59 19.73 -5.24
C THR A 299 56.71 18.69 -5.30
N LEU A 300 57.82 18.94 -4.61
CA LEU A 300 58.94 18.02 -4.40
C LEU A 300 59.09 17.69 -2.90
N LYS A 301 59.47 16.45 -2.56
CA LYS A 301 59.72 16.07 -1.16
C LYS A 301 61.04 16.68 -0.69
N VAL A 302 61.12 17.02 0.60
CA VAL A 302 62.31 17.62 1.21
C VAL A 302 63.57 16.79 0.97
N TYR A 303 63.51 15.46 1.16
CA TYR A 303 64.67 14.60 0.92
C TYR A 303 65.09 14.53 -0.55
N HIS A 304 64.14 14.60 -1.50
CA HIS A 304 64.48 14.71 -2.92
C HIS A 304 65.18 16.04 -3.21
N GLY A 305 64.72 17.14 -2.62
CA GLY A 305 65.39 18.44 -2.74
C GLY A 305 66.81 18.43 -2.20
N LEU A 306 67.05 17.81 -1.03
CA LEU A 306 68.39 17.66 -0.46
C LEU A 306 69.32 16.85 -1.37
N VAL A 307 68.82 15.75 -1.95
CA VAL A 307 69.60 14.93 -2.89
C VAL A 307 69.95 15.73 -4.15
N LEU A 308 69.00 16.46 -4.73
CA LEU A 308 69.25 17.31 -5.90
C LEU A 308 70.27 18.42 -5.58
N ARG A 309 70.18 19.04 -4.41
CA ARG A 309 71.15 20.06 -4.00
C ARG A 309 72.54 19.50 -3.84
N ASN A 310 72.69 18.34 -3.20
CA ASN A 310 73.98 17.65 -3.12
C ASN A 310 74.52 17.30 -4.52
N ALA A 311 73.66 16.92 -5.47
CA ALA A 311 74.06 16.65 -6.86
C ALA A 311 74.53 17.92 -7.59
N ILE A 312 73.87 19.06 -7.36
CA ILE A 312 74.30 20.38 -7.88
C ILE A 312 75.67 20.75 -7.31
N GLU A 313 75.84 20.68 -5.98
CA GLU A 313 77.12 20.99 -5.31
C GLU A 313 78.27 20.13 -5.86
N LEU A 314 78.04 18.83 -6.10
CA LEU A 314 79.03 17.94 -6.73
C LEU A 314 79.36 18.37 -8.15
N ARG A 315 78.34 18.72 -8.94
CA ARG A 315 78.51 19.12 -10.34
C ARG A 315 79.26 20.45 -10.48
N GLU A 316 78.95 21.43 -9.66
CA GLU A 316 79.67 22.71 -9.59
C GLU A 316 81.15 22.51 -9.25
N ASN A 317 81.44 21.62 -8.29
CA ASN A 317 82.81 21.26 -7.93
C ASN A 317 83.56 20.64 -9.12
N GLU A 318 82.95 19.71 -9.87
CA GLU A 318 83.56 19.13 -11.07
C GLU A 318 83.89 20.18 -12.14
N LEU A 319 82.96 21.12 -12.38
CA LEU A 319 83.15 22.19 -13.36
C LEU A 319 84.28 23.12 -12.91
N SER A 320 84.32 23.52 -11.63
CA SER A 320 85.41 24.37 -11.09
C SER A 320 86.81 23.72 -11.23
N ILE A 321 86.90 22.40 -11.04
CA ILE A 321 88.14 21.63 -11.23
C ILE A 321 88.55 21.59 -12.70
N ARG A 322 87.60 21.50 -13.64
CA ARG A 322 87.91 21.57 -15.08
C ARG A 322 88.37 22.96 -15.51
N THR A 323 87.73 24.01 -15.02
CA THR A 323 88.12 25.40 -15.32
C THR A 323 89.52 25.73 -14.77
N SER A 324 89.85 25.24 -13.58
CA SER A 324 91.19 25.41 -12.98
C SER A 324 92.29 24.58 -13.65
N LYS A 325 91.96 23.45 -14.28
CA LYS A 325 92.90 22.69 -15.14
C LYS A 325 93.11 23.37 -16.49
N SER A 326 92.06 23.91 -17.10
CA SER A 326 92.13 24.62 -18.39
C SER A 326 92.92 25.93 -18.30
N SER A 327 92.86 26.65 -17.17
CA SER A 327 93.67 27.86 -16.96
C SER A 327 95.16 27.58 -16.68
N LYS A 328 95.47 26.36 -16.24
CA LYS A 328 96.85 25.90 -15.99
C LYS A 328 97.53 25.43 -17.28
N SER A 329 96.80 24.80 -18.22
CA SER A 329 97.37 24.41 -19.52
C SER A 329 97.59 25.60 -20.47
N SER A 330 96.80 26.68 -20.35
CA SER A 330 97.01 27.90 -21.15
C SER A 330 98.19 28.76 -20.68
N PHE A 331 98.74 28.50 -19.48
CA PHE A 331 99.89 29.23 -18.95
C PHE A 331 101.23 28.57 -19.37
N ASP A 332 101.22 27.25 -19.61
CA ASP A 332 102.41 26.48 -20.06
C ASP A 332 102.66 26.54 -21.58
N GLU A 333 101.74 27.09 -22.39
CA GLU A 333 101.96 27.32 -23.84
C GLU A 333 102.46 28.75 -24.18
N SER A 334 102.69 29.59 -23.16
CA SER A 334 103.13 30.99 -23.32
C SER A 334 104.53 31.29 -22.77
N GLU A 335 105.35 30.28 -22.48
CA GLU A 335 106.79 30.42 -22.18
C GLU A 335 107.70 29.93 -23.31
#